data_AF-A0AAP0S4G2-F1
#
_entry.id   AF-A0AAP0S4G2-F1
#
_cell.length_a   1.000
_cell.length_b   1.000
_cell.length_c   1.000
_cell.angle_alpha   90.00
_cell.angle_beta   90.00
_cell.angle_gamma   90.00
#
_symmetry.space_group_name_H-M   'P 1'
#
loop_
_entity.id
_entity.type
_entity.pdbx_description
1 polymer ?
#
loop_
_entity_poly.entity_id
_entity_poly.type
_entity_poly.pdbx_seq_one_letter_code
_entity_poly.pdbx_strand_id
1 'polypeptide(L)'
;MGPLTVSPMGFGTWAWGNQLLWGYQESMDTDLQRTFNLAVENGINLFDTADSYGTGRLNGQSEKLLGRFVREFEGQKRVRDNILIATKFAAYPWRLTPGQFVTACKSSLDRMQIEQIGIGQLHWSTANYAPLQELALWDGLVAMYEKVLLSRLDFFGAKGISQGENLGLQMYREAAETVMCGLLPDSPTATSSRTDSY
;
A
#
# COMPACT_ATOMS: atom_id res chain seq x y z
N MET A 1 15.60 3.18 9.88
CA MET A 1 14.57 2.13 10.08
C MET A 1 15.19 0.77 9.77
N GLY A 2 14.91 -0.28 10.54
CA GLY A 2 15.40 -1.64 10.25
C GLY A 2 14.69 -2.30 9.04
N PRO A 3 15.12 -3.50 8.62
CA PRO A 3 14.45 -4.24 7.55
C PRO A 3 13.00 -4.57 7.92
N LEU A 4 12.06 -4.42 6.97
CA LEU A 4 10.69 -4.93 7.14
C LEU A 4 10.70 -6.46 7.06
N THR A 5 10.07 -7.11 8.03
CA THR A 5 9.85 -8.56 7.97
C THR A 5 8.40 -8.80 7.58
N VAL A 6 8.18 -9.47 6.44
CA VAL A 6 6.85 -9.85 5.95
C VAL A 6 6.74 -11.37 5.89
N SER A 7 5.52 -11.86 6.10
CA SER A 7 5.18 -13.26 5.87
C SER A 7 5.38 -13.62 4.39
N PRO A 8 5.73 -14.88 4.06
CA PRO A 8 5.88 -15.32 2.66
C PRO A 8 4.60 -15.17 1.82
N MET A 9 3.45 -15.05 2.48
CA MET A 9 2.14 -14.81 1.89
C MET A 9 1.51 -13.56 2.50
N GLY A 10 0.95 -12.68 1.66
CA GLY A 10 0.12 -11.55 2.09
C GLY A 10 -1.37 -11.86 1.95
N PHE A 11 -2.22 -11.00 2.54
CA PHE A 11 -3.67 -11.14 2.52
C PHE A 11 -4.33 -9.97 1.79
N GLY A 12 -4.99 -10.24 0.67
CA GLY A 12 -5.71 -9.24 -0.11
C GLY A 12 -7.11 -8.96 0.41
N THR A 13 -7.48 -7.70 0.56
CA THR A 13 -8.75 -7.28 1.20
C THR A 13 -9.74 -6.63 0.23
N TRP A 14 -9.59 -6.80 -1.09
CA TRP A 14 -10.43 -6.12 -2.10
C TRP A 14 -11.92 -6.47 -2.01
N ALA A 15 -12.24 -7.72 -1.66
CA ALA A 15 -13.61 -8.18 -1.47
C ALA A 15 -14.32 -7.49 -0.28
N TRP A 16 -13.57 -6.99 0.69
CA TRP A 16 -14.11 -6.39 1.90
C TRP A 16 -14.70 -5.02 1.59
N GLY A 17 -16.00 -4.85 1.81
CA GLY A 17 -16.69 -3.60 1.49
C GLY A 17 -17.14 -3.45 0.03
N ASN A 18 -16.91 -4.46 -0.82
CA ASN A 18 -17.29 -4.41 -2.23
C ASN A 18 -18.61 -5.17 -2.49
N GLN A 19 -19.69 -4.41 -2.61
CA GLN A 19 -21.04 -4.95 -2.79
C GLN A 19 -21.29 -5.43 -4.22
N LEU A 20 -20.69 -4.78 -5.22
CA LEU A 20 -20.97 -5.05 -6.63
C LEU A 20 -20.42 -6.40 -7.10
N LEU A 21 -19.17 -6.71 -6.75
CA LEU A 21 -18.46 -7.88 -7.27
C LEU A 21 -18.51 -9.09 -6.31
N TRP A 22 -18.60 -8.83 -5.00
CA TRP A 22 -18.59 -9.89 -3.97
C TRP A 22 -19.84 -9.92 -3.09
N GLY A 23 -20.83 -9.06 -3.35
CA GLY A 23 -22.08 -9.07 -2.60
C GLY A 23 -21.92 -8.73 -1.12
N TYR A 24 -20.87 -7.97 -0.76
CA TYR A 24 -20.60 -7.57 0.61
C TYR A 24 -21.84 -6.96 1.29
N GLN A 25 -22.10 -7.41 2.50
CA GLN A 25 -23.09 -6.86 3.42
C GLN A 25 -22.44 -6.69 4.79
N GLU A 26 -22.86 -5.67 5.54
CA GLU A 26 -22.32 -5.39 6.88
C GLU A 26 -22.52 -6.55 7.86
N SER A 27 -23.55 -7.39 7.66
CA SER A 27 -23.75 -8.62 8.42
C SER A 27 -22.62 -9.65 8.27
N MET A 28 -21.75 -9.51 7.26
CA MET A 28 -20.58 -10.36 7.04
C MET A 28 -19.39 -9.94 7.91
N ASP A 29 -19.42 -8.75 8.52
CA ASP A 29 -18.29 -8.15 9.23
C ASP A 29 -17.73 -9.07 10.34
N THR A 30 -18.60 -9.79 11.04
CA THR A 30 -18.18 -10.75 12.07
C THR A 30 -17.35 -11.90 11.50
N ASP A 31 -17.76 -12.45 10.35
CA ASP A 31 -17.01 -13.54 9.71
C ASP A 31 -15.72 -13.03 9.05
N LEU A 32 -15.72 -11.80 8.54
CA LEU A 32 -14.52 -11.14 8.05
C LEU A 32 -13.50 -10.89 9.17
N GLN A 33 -13.94 -10.44 10.36
CA GLN A 33 -13.08 -10.32 11.55
C GLN A 33 -12.49 -11.68 11.93
N ARG A 34 -13.30 -12.75 11.96
CA ARG A 34 -12.79 -14.11 12.24
C ARG A 34 -11.75 -14.56 11.22
N THR A 35 -11.97 -14.25 9.94
CA THR A 35 -11.03 -14.55 8.85
C THR A 35 -9.71 -13.80 9.03
N PHE A 36 -9.79 -12.51 9.37
CA PHE A 36 -8.61 -11.71 9.71
C PHE A 36 -7.86 -12.29 10.90
N ASN A 37 -8.56 -12.61 12.00
CA ASN A 37 -7.94 -13.18 13.20
C ASN A 37 -7.21 -14.48 12.87
N LEU A 38 -7.86 -15.38 12.12
CA LEU A 38 -7.27 -16.65 11.71
C LEU A 38 -6.01 -16.44 10.86
N ALA A 39 -6.02 -15.48 9.92
CA ALA A 39 -4.85 -15.14 9.11
C ALA A 39 -3.67 -14.69 9.98
N VAL A 40 -3.93 -13.77 10.92
CA VAL A 40 -2.91 -13.23 11.84
C VAL A 40 -2.37 -14.32 12.76
N GLU A 41 -3.24 -15.17 13.33
CA GLU A 41 -2.87 -16.28 14.20
C GLU A 41 -2.00 -17.34 13.49
N ASN A 42 -2.16 -17.47 12.17
CA ASN A 42 -1.33 -18.34 11.32
C ASN A 42 -0.08 -17.63 10.78
N GLY A 43 0.27 -16.46 11.32
CA GLY A 43 1.52 -15.79 11.03
C GLY A 43 1.52 -14.89 9.79
N ILE A 44 0.35 -14.63 9.18
CA ILE A 44 0.25 -13.58 8.16
C ILE A 44 0.38 -12.22 8.83
N ASN A 45 1.29 -11.40 8.33
CA ASN A 45 1.48 -10.05 8.84
C ASN A 45 1.42 -8.96 7.77
N LEU A 46 1.28 -9.30 6.48
CA LEU A 46 1.12 -8.32 5.40
C LEU A 46 -0.30 -8.32 4.86
N PHE A 47 -1.00 -7.19 4.97
CA PHE A 47 -2.36 -7.01 4.50
C PHE A 47 -2.42 -5.94 3.40
N ASP A 48 -2.95 -6.31 2.25
CA ASP A 48 -3.09 -5.44 1.07
C ASP A 48 -4.51 -4.86 1.00
N THR A 49 -4.60 -3.54 0.83
CA THR A 49 -5.85 -2.80 0.63
C THR A 49 -5.66 -1.66 -0.40
N ALA A 50 -6.68 -0.82 -0.59
CA ALA A 50 -6.59 0.42 -1.34
C ALA A 50 -7.69 1.40 -0.94
N ASP A 51 -7.45 2.69 -1.14
CA ASP A 51 -8.42 3.76 -0.89
C ASP A 51 -9.68 3.69 -1.77
N SER A 52 -9.60 2.89 -2.83
CA SER A 52 -10.60 2.66 -3.87
C SER A 52 -11.32 1.32 -3.67
N TYR A 53 -10.90 0.50 -2.70
CA TYR A 53 -11.56 -0.76 -2.41
C TYR A 53 -12.87 -0.52 -1.68
N GLY A 54 -13.96 -0.87 -2.36
CA GLY A 54 -15.34 -0.65 -1.96
C GLY A 54 -16.15 -0.05 -3.11
N THR A 55 -17.46 0.05 -2.96
CA THR A 55 -18.34 0.45 -4.08
C THR A 55 -19.36 1.50 -3.67
N GLY A 56 -19.48 2.56 -4.48
CA GLY A 56 -20.44 3.65 -4.23
C GLY A 56 -20.26 4.29 -2.86
N ARG A 57 -21.30 4.21 -2.01
CA ARG A 57 -21.26 4.73 -0.62
C ARG A 57 -20.23 4.02 0.27
N LEU A 58 -19.75 2.85 -0.13
CA LEU A 58 -18.76 2.05 0.59
C LEU A 58 -17.33 2.29 0.09
N ASN A 59 -17.05 3.38 -0.63
CA ASN A 59 -15.68 3.66 -1.06
C ASN A 59 -14.72 3.77 0.15
N GLY A 60 -13.56 3.11 0.06
CA GLY A 60 -12.59 2.98 1.15
C GLY A 60 -13.07 2.11 2.33
N GLN A 61 -14.13 1.31 2.18
CA GLN A 61 -14.66 0.46 3.25
C GLN A 61 -13.67 -0.65 3.62
N SER A 62 -12.89 -1.16 2.67
CA SER A 62 -11.84 -2.15 2.95
C SER A 62 -10.83 -1.65 3.97
N GLU A 63 -10.35 -0.40 3.83
CA GLU A 63 -9.47 0.26 4.79
C GLU A 63 -10.13 0.42 6.16
N LYS A 64 -11.40 0.85 6.22
CA LYS A 64 -12.14 1.00 7.48
C LYS A 64 -12.26 -0.33 8.23
N LEU A 65 -12.62 -1.40 7.50
CA LEU A 65 -12.74 -2.75 8.05
C LEU A 65 -11.39 -3.24 8.55
N LEU A 66 -10.34 -3.16 7.74
CA LEU A 66 -9.00 -3.61 8.12
C LEU A 66 -8.48 -2.87 9.35
N GLY A 67 -8.63 -1.54 9.40
CA GLY A 67 -8.25 -0.74 10.57
C GLY A 67 -9.01 -1.17 11.84
N ARG A 68 -10.34 -1.34 11.72
CA ARG A 68 -11.16 -1.84 12.83
C ARG A 68 -10.68 -3.21 13.30
N PHE A 69 -10.44 -4.13 12.36
CA PHE A 69 -10.05 -5.50 12.68
C PHE A 69 -8.69 -5.59 13.38
N VAL A 70 -7.73 -4.76 12.97
CA VAL A 70 -6.44 -4.64 13.67
C VAL A 70 -6.64 -4.16 15.11
N ARG A 71 -7.49 -3.16 15.35
CA ARG A 71 -7.75 -2.63 16.71
C ARG A 71 -8.48 -3.62 17.60
N GLU A 72 -9.46 -4.33 17.05
CA GLU A 72 -10.30 -5.32 17.74
C GLU A 72 -9.62 -6.69 17.88
N PHE A 73 -8.42 -6.88 17.32
CA PHE A 73 -7.66 -8.11 17.49
C PHE A 73 -7.23 -8.31 18.95
N GLU A 74 -7.77 -9.35 19.58
CA GLU A 74 -7.53 -9.69 21.00
C GLU A 74 -6.27 -10.56 21.23
N GLY A 75 -5.54 -10.91 20.18
CA GLY A 75 -4.31 -11.70 20.30
C GLY A 75 -3.15 -10.94 20.95
N GLN A 76 -1.97 -11.56 20.95
CA GLN A 76 -0.79 -10.97 21.59
C GLN A 76 -0.46 -9.61 20.98
N LYS A 77 -0.25 -8.59 21.84
CA LYS A 77 0.08 -7.22 21.41
C LYS A 77 1.25 -7.18 20.41
N ARG A 78 2.30 -7.97 20.64
CA ARG A 78 3.45 -8.05 19.74
C ARG A 78 3.08 -8.53 18.33
N VAL A 79 2.12 -9.45 18.22
CA VAL A 79 1.62 -9.94 16.92
C VAL A 79 0.84 -8.83 16.22
N ARG A 80 -0.04 -8.14 16.95
CA ARG A 80 -0.79 -6.99 16.44
C ARG A 80 0.14 -5.87 15.94
N ASP A 81 1.15 -5.52 16.74
CA ASP A 81 2.11 -4.47 16.42
C ASP A 81 3.04 -4.85 15.25
N ASN A 82 3.08 -6.13 14.87
CA ASN A 82 3.83 -6.64 13.71
C ASN A 82 2.99 -6.66 12.41
N ILE A 83 1.71 -6.26 12.46
CA ILE A 83 0.84 -6.18 11.28
C ILE A 83 1.25 -4.98 10.43
N LEU A 84 1.57 -5.27 9.17
CA LEU A 84 1.94 -4.32 8.14
C LEU A 84 0.78 -4.16 7.15
N ILE A 85 0.32 -2.93 6.99
CA ILE A 85 -0.70 -2.58 5.99
C ILE A 85 -0.02 -1.96 4.78
N ALA A 86 -0.29 -2.54 3.62
CA ALA A 86 0.04 -2.00 2.31
C ALA A 86 -1.24 -1.42 1.69
N THR A 87 -1.30 -0.10 1.51
CA THR A 87 -2.43 0.55 0.81
C THR A 87 -1.98 1.18 -0.49
N LYS A 88 -2.93 1.31 -1.41
CA LYS A 88 -2.74 1.91 -2.73
C LYS A 88 -3.63 3.12 -2.88
N PHE A 89 -3.10 4.13 -3.57
CA PHE A 89 -3.80 5.36 -3.85
C PHE A 89 -4.19 5.42 -5.32
N ALA A 90 -5.50 5.42 -5.58
CA ALA A 90 -6.07 5.54 -6.92
C ALA A 90 -5.64 6.84 -7.63
N ALA A 91 -5.31 6.74 -8.92
CA ALA A 91 -5.01 7.91 -9.74
C ALA A 91 -6.31 8.55 -10.30
N TYR A 92 -7.18 9.00 -9.41
CA TYR A 92 -8.44 9.62 -9.82
C TYR A 92 -8.20 10.89 -10.65
N PRO A 93 -9.09 11.23 -11.62
CA PRO A 93 -8.91 12.39 -12.50
C PRO A 93 -8.74 13.74 -11.79
N TRP A 94 -9.25 13.88 -10.57
CA TRP A 94 -9.12 15.09 -9.76
C TRP A 94 -7.83 15.15 -8.93
N ARG A 95 -7.03 14.07 -8.88
CA ARG A 95 -5.73 14.04 -8.18
C ARG A 95 -4.63 14.43 -9.16
N LEU A 96 -4.41 15.73 -9.29
CA LEU A 96 -3.51 16.34 -10.27
C LEU A 96 -2.26 16.95 -9.62
N THR A 97 -2.20 16.98 -8.29
CA THR A 97 -1.10 17.60 -7.54
C THR A 97 -0.57 16.67 -6.45
N PRO A 98 0.71 16.80 -6.05
CA PRO A 98 1.29 16.02 -4.95
C PRO A 98 0.49 16.18 -3.64
N GLY A 99 0.02 17.40 -3.35
CA GLY A 99 -0.74 17.71 -2.15
C GLY A 99 -2.09 16.99 -2.06
N GLN A 100 -2.76 16.76 -3.20
CA GLN A 100 -3.99 15.97 -3.25
C GLN A 100 -3.71 14.49 -2.97
N PHE A 101 -2.56 13.98 -3.43
CA PHE A 101 -2.12 12.63 -3.08
C PHE A 101 -1.86 12.55 -1.57
N VAL A 102 -1.07 13.46 -1.00
CA VAL A 102 -0.83 13.53 0.46
C VAL A 102 -2.14 13.58 1.26
N THR A 103 -3.14 14.33 0.77
CA THR A 103 -4.47 14.39 1.38
C THR A 103 -5.20 13.03 1.32
N ALA A 104 -5.05 12.28 0.24
CA ALA A 104 -5.58 10.92 0.13
C ALA A 104 -4.93 9.98 1.16
N CYS A 105 -3.61 10.08 1.34
CA CYS A 105 -2.89 9.32 2.38
C CYS A 105 -3.40 9.64 3.79
N LYS A 106 -3.56 10.92 4.13
CA LYS A 106 -4.19 11.32 5.40
C LYS A 106 -5.59 10.75 5.56
N SER A 107 -6.40 10.79 4.51
CA SER A 107 -7.75 10.22 4.53
C SER A 107 -7.74 8.70 4.73
N SER A 108 -6.74 7.99 4.19
CA SER A 108 -6.54 6.56 4.43
C SER A 108 -6.12 6.28 5.88
N LEU A 109 -5.20 7.06 6.45
CA LEU A 109 -4.83 7.00 7.87
C LEU A 109 -6.06 7.20 8.77
N ASP A 110 -6.89 8.20 8.46
CA ASP A 110 -8.12 8.50 9.20
C ASP A 110 -9.14 7.36 9.10
N ARG A 111 -9.35 6.79 7.90
CA ARG A 111 -10.26 5.64 7.71
C ARG A 111 -9.79 4.41 8.49
N MET A 112 -8.49 4.13 8.48
CA MET A 112 -7.91 3.02 9.21
C MET A 112 -7.72 3.30 10.70
N GLN A 113 -7.78 4.57 11.12
CA GLN A 113 -7.39 5.05 12.46
C GLN A 113 -6.01 4.51 12.90
N ILE A 114 -5.00 4.71 12.05
CA ILE A 114 -3.60 4.37 12.34
C ILE A 114 -2.72 5.60 12.15
N GLU A 115 -1.56 5.63 12.81
CA GLU A 115 -0.65 6.79 12.77
C GLU A 115 0.30 6.77 11.56
N GLN A 116 0.59 5.58 11.05
CA GLN A 116 1.51 5.39 9.93
C GLN A 116 1.10 4.16 9.10
N ILE A 117 1.20 4.27 7.77
CA ILE A 117 1.03 3.15 6.84
C ILE A 117 2.37 2.47 6.63
N GLY A 118 2.40 1.13 6.62
CA GLY A 118 3.64 0.37 6.38
C GLY A 118 4.17 0.57 4.97
N ILE A 119 3.32 0.35 3.95
CA ILE A 119 3.70 0.46 2.54
C ILE A 119 2.64 1.28 1.79
N GLY A 120 3.05 2.39 1.18
CA GLY A 120 2.20 3.18 0.29
C GLY A 120 2.58 2.98 -1.18
N GLN A 121 1.57 2.86 -2.04
CA GLN A 121 1.75 2.52 -3.45
C GLN A 121 0.88 3.38 -4.36
N LEU A 122 1.33 3.59 -5.59
CA LEU A 122 0.46 4.05 -6.68
C LEU A 122 -0.40 2.87 -7.14
N HIS A 123 -1.72 3.05 -7.21
CA HIS A 123 -2.62 1.93 -7.55
C HIS A 123 -2.52 1.52 -9.03
N TRP A 124 -2.30 2.47 -9.93
CA TRP A 124 -1.99 2.19 -11.33
C TRP A 124 -1.24 3.37 -11.93
N SER A 125 -0.37 3.09 -12.92
CA SER A 125 0.31 4.13 -13.66
C SER A 125 -0.64 4.84 -14.64
N THR A 126 -0.47 6.14 -14.72
CA THR A 126 -1.13 7.06 -15.65
C THR A 126 -0.22 7.48 -16.79
N ALA A 127 1.02 6.98 -16.85
CA ALA A 127 2.05 7.43 -17.80
C ALA A 127 1.59 7.43 -19.26
N ASN A 128 0.77 6.44 -19.67
CA ASN A 128 0.33 6.30 -21.07
C ASN A 128 -0.78 7.26 -21.49
N TYR A 129 -1.48 7.91 -20.54
CA TYR A 129 -2.65 8.75 -20.87
C TYR A 129 -2.69 10.09 -20.14
N ALA A 130 -1.94 10.26 -19.05
CA ALA A 130 -1.76 11.50 -18.32
C ALA A 130 -0.34 11.61 -17.72
N PRO A 131 0.73 11.74 -18.53
CA PRO A 131 2.12 11.77 -18.05
C PRO A 131 2.40 12.87 -17.00
N LEU A 132 1.76 14.04 -17.12
CA LEU A 132 1.91 15.12 -16.14
C LEU A 132 1.26 14.78 -14.80
N GLN A 133 0.15 14.04 -14.83
CA GLN A 133 -0.47 13.52 -13.61
C GLN A 133 0.48 12.51 -12.97
N GLU A 134 1.05 11.58 -13.74
CA GLU A 134 1.99 10.57 -13.25
C GLU A 134 3.11 11.18 -12.41
N LEU A 135 3.76 12.23 -12.92
CA LEU A 135 4.82 12.95 -12.20
C LEU A 135 4.32 13.51 -10.86
N ALA A 136 3.14 14.15 -10.85
CA ALA A 136 2.55 14.67 -9.63
C ALA A 136 2.19 13.59 -8.60
N LEU A 137 1.81 12.39 -9.04
CA LEU A 137 1.51 11.26 -8.16
C LEU A 137 2.79 10.69 -7.54
N TRP A 138 3.87 10.58 -8.32
CA TRP A 138 5.18 10.16 -7.81
C TRP A 138 5.75 11.16 -6.81
N ASP A 139 5.73 12.46 -7.13
CA ASP A 139 6.09 13.53 -6.19
C ASP A 139 5.22 13.47 -4.92
N GLY A 140 3.94 13.12 -5.07
CA GLY A 140 3.02 12.90 -3.96
C GLY A 140 3.44 11.76 -3.04
N LEU A 141 3.86 10.62 -3.58
CA LEU A 141 4.38 9.48 -2.80
C LEU A 141 5.63 9.86 -2.02
N VAL A 142 6.59 10.53 -2.67
CA VAL A 142 7.80 11.03 -2.01
C VAL A 142 7.43 11.99 -0.86
N ALA A 143 6.54 12.94 -1.12
CA ALA A 143 6.09 13.89 -0.10
C ALA A 143 5.38 13.22 1.10
N MET A 144 4.67 12.10 0.89
CA MET A 144 4.09 11.33 2.00
C MET A 144 5.17 10.66 2.86
N TYR A 145 6.19 10.10 2.23
CA TYR A 145 7.31 9.47 2.92
C TYR A 145 8.13 10.49 3.72
N GLU A 146 8.45 11.64 3.13
CA GLU A 146 9.14 12.74 3.82
C GLU A 146 8.36 13.27 5.03
N LYS A 147 7.03 13.24 4.96
CA LYS A 147 6.13 13.60 6.07
C LYS A 147 5.94 12.47 7.10
N VAL A 148 6.63 11.34 6.93
CA VAL A 148 6.59 10.17 7.82
C VAL A 148 5.20 9.52 7.89
N LEU A 149 4.35 9.75 6.87
CA LEU A 149 3.02 9.13 6.77
C LEU A 149 3.11 7.66 6.34
N LEU A 150 4.19 7.31 5.64
CA LEU A 150 4.49 5.97 5.15
C LEU A 150 5.83 5.51 5.72
N SER A 151 5.94 4.24 6.09
CA SER A 151 7.23 3.64 6.44
C SER A 151 8.04 3.28 5.19
N ARG A 152 7.38 2.95 4.06
CA ARG A 152 7.99 2.57 2.77
C ARG A 152 7.15 2.98 1.57
N LEU A 153 7.82 3.08 0.43
CA LEU A 153 7.24 3.22 -0.91
C LEU A 153 7.47 1.95 -1.73
N ASP A 154 6.50 1.58 -2.57
CA ASP A 154 6.68 0.57 -3.60
C ASP A 154 6.43 1.14 -5.00
N PHE A 155 7.29 0.77 -5.94
CA PHE A 155 7.31 1.23 -7.32
C PHE A 155 7.04 0.02 -8.23
N PHE A 156 5.80 -0.43 -8.34
CA PHE A 156 5.47 -1.44 -9.34
C PHE A 156 5.57 -0.86 -10.75
N GLY A 157 6.52 -1.40 -11.52
CA GLY A 157 6.86 -0.96 -12.87
C GLY A 157 5.74 -1.18 -13.90
N ALA A 158 5.53 -0.16 -14.72
CA ALA A 158 4.76 -0.23 -15.94
C ALA A 158 5.38 -1.26 -16.91
N LYS A 159 4.78 -2.45 -17.02
CA LYS A 159 5.10 -3.38 -18.11
C LYS A 159 4.63 -2.75 -19.43
N GLY A 160 5.57 -2.33 -20.28
CA GLY A 160 5.31 -2.00 -21.69
C GLY A 160 5.68 -0.60 -22.20
N ILE A 161 6.45 0.20 -21.47
CA ILE A 161 6.83 1.56 -21.93
C ILE A 161 8.22 1.53 -22.60
N SER A 162 8.33 2.11 -23.79
CA SER A 162 9.54 2.09 -24.63
C SER A 162 10.72 2.84 -23.97
N GLN A 163 11.96 2.39 -24.26
CA GLN A 163 13.19 2.88 -23.61
C GLN A 163 13.46 4.40 -23.76
N GLY A 164 12.75 5.12 -24.64
CA GLY A 164 12.94 6.56 -24.85
C GLY A 164 12.17 7.48 -23.90
N GLU A 165 11.07 7.01 -23.31
CA GLU A 165 10.18 7.82 -22.44
C GLU A 165 10.49 7.67 -20.94
N ASN A 166 11.50 6.87 -20.61
CA ASN A 166 11.76 6.36 -19.26
C ASN A 166 12.86 7.12 -18.50
N LEU A 167 13.45 8.19 -19.05
CA LEU A 167 14.56 8.87 -18.36
C LEU A 167 14.09 9.50 -17.04
N GLY A 168 12.90 10.10 -17.02
CA GLY A 168 12.31 10.65 -15.79
C GLY A 168 12.01 9.56 -14.76
N LEU A 169 11.27 8.52 -15.15
CA LEU A 169 10.93 7.39 -14.27
C LEU A 169 12.15 6.63 -13.77
N GLN A 170 13.19 6.46 -14.59
CA GLN A 170 14.47 5.87 -14.18
C GLN A 170 15.22 6.80 -13.22
N MET A 171 15.28 8.10 -13.48
CA MET A 171 15.90 9.06 -12.56
C MET A 171 15.14 9.17 -11.24
N TYR A 172 13.81 9.10 -11.25
CA TYR A 172 12.97 9.11 -10.05
C TYR A 172 13.11 7.79 -9.28
N ARG A 173 13.16 6.65 -9.98
CA ARG A 173 13.46 5.35 -9.38
C ARG A 173 14.85 5.34 -8.78
N GLU A 174 15.87 5.81 -9.49
CA GLU A 174 17.25 5.90 -9.00
C GLU A 174 17.36 6.87 -7.81
N ALA A 175 16.67 8.01 -7.84
CA ALA A 175 16.63 8.95 -6.72
C ALA A 175 15.91 8.35 -5.50
N ALA A 176 14.77 7.69 -5.69
CA ALA A 176 14.04 7.02 -4.63
C ALA A 176 14.77 5.79 -4.09
N GLU A 177 15.39 4.97 -4.95
CA GLU A 177 16.26 3.86 -4.58
C GLU A 177 17.50 4.37 -3.87
N THR A 178 18.10 5.49 -4.29
CA THR A 178 19.26 6.10 -3.61
C THR A 178 18.88 6.62 -2.22
N VAL A 179 17.71 7.25 -2.08
CA VAL A 179 17.20 7.69 -0.76
C VAL A 179 16.87 6.48 0.14
N MET A 180 16.32 5.41 -0.43
CA MET A 180 15.96 4.19 0.31
C MET A 180 17.19 3.35 0.69
N CYS A 181 18.16 3.18 -0.22
CA CYS A 181 19.41 2.44 0.00
C CYS A 181 20.41 3.23 0.85
N GLY A 182 20.43 4.57 0.77
CA GLY A 182 21.28 5.42 1.61
C GLY A 182 20.83 5.51 3.08
N LEU A 183 19.57 5.17 3.37
CA LEU A 183 18.97 5.24 4.72
C LEU A 183 18.70 3.86 5.36
N LEU A 184 19.02 2.77 4.66
CA LEU A 184 18.92 1.40 5.17
C LEU A 184 20.31 0.76 5.22
N PRO A 185 20.77 0.29 6.40
CA PRO A 185 22.03 -0.43 6.46
C PRO A 185 21.91 -1.75 5.71
N ASP A 186 22.99 -2.14 5.02
CA ASP A 186 23.09 -3.39 4.29
C ASP A 186 22.67 -4.57 5.17
N SER A 187 21.71 -5.34 4.67
CA SER A 187 21.36 -6.62 5.28
C SER A 187 22.42 -7.65 4.88
N PRO A 188 23.11 -8.31 5.83
CA PRO A 188 24.07 -9.38 5.52
C PRO A 188 23.40 -10.65 4.94
N THR A 189 22.08 -10.63 4.71
CA THR A 189 21.31 -11.75 4.12
C THR A 189 20.64 -11.41 2.79
N ALA A 190 20.89 -10.22 2.22
CA ALA A 190 20.43 -9.89 0.88
C ALA A 190 21.23 -10.70 -0.16
N THR A 191 20.60 -11.71 -0.75
CA THR A 191 21.19 -12.48 -1.85
C THR A 191 21.23 -11.64 -3.13
N SER A 192 22.37 -11.69 -3.83
CA SER A 192 22.71 -10.81 -4.95
C SER A 192 22.11 -11.19 -6.31
N SER A 193 21.35 -12.29 -6.43
CA SER A 193 20.66 -12.65 -7.67
C SER A 193 19.25 -13.18 -7.41
N ARG A 194 18.28 -12.64 -8.15
CA ARG A 194 16.88 -13.11 -8.19
C ARG A 194 16.40 -13.42 -9.62
N THR A 195 17.32 -13.76 -10.53
CA THR A 195 16.99 -14.12 -11.92
C THR A 195 17.93 -15.19 -12.50
N ASP A 196 18.25 -16.23 -11.75
CA ASP A 196 18.86 -17.43 -12.33
C ASP A 196 17.85 -18.59 -12.26
N SER A 197 17.16 -18.78 -13.39
CA SER A 197 16.64 -20.04 -13.95
C SER A 197 15.86 -21.02 -13.06
N TYR A 198 14.56 -21.15 -13.36
CA TYR A 198 13.95 -22.38 -13.88
C TYR A 198 13.00 -22.06 -15.02
#